data_AF-A0A3B9BDX7-F1
#
_entry.id   AF-A0A3B9BDX7-F1
#
_cell.length_a   1.000
_cell.length_b   1.000
_cell.length_c   1.000
_cell.angle_alpha   90.00
_cell.angle_beta   90.00
_cell.angle_gamma   90.00
#
_symmetry.space_group_name_H-M   'P 1'
#
loop_
_entity.id
_entity.type
_entity.pdbx_description
1 polymer ?
#
loop_
_entity_poly.entity_id
_entity_poly.type
_entity_poly.pdbx_seq_one_letter_code
_entity_poly.pdbx_strand_id
1 'polypeptide(L)'
;ELREARALAYSAWAHFFTPSRPQDENILVGAIGCQADKTIEAVNAFIELLDAMPINQTRWDSAHAAILSAYRTNPISSRSIPGFAYDFNALGLEQDPRSNRYDSLQKADIDSLRRFYEKEIQPKSILLSIVGDSKKIDLNELKRIGPLTEVKPEQLFKR
;
A
#
# COMPACT_ATOMS: atom_id res chain seq x y z
N GLU A 1 -0.30 15.20 -0.54
CA GLU A 1 -0.94 15.21 -1.88
C GLU A 1 -2.45 15.05 -1.87
N LEU A 2 -3.04 13.85 -1.71
CA LEU A 2 -4.50 13.69 -1.88
C LEU A 2 -5.35 14.51 -0.87
N ARG A 3 -4.94 14.55 0.40
CA ARG A 3 -5.61 15.34 1.44
C ARG A 3 -5.20 16.82 1.43
N GLU A 4 -3.93 17.10 1.14
CA GLU A 4 -3.33 18.45 1.28
C GLU A 4 -3.42 19.30 0.01
N ALA A 5 -3.45 18.68 -1.18
CA ALA A 5 -3.41 19.38 -2.46
C ALA A 5 -4.75 19.35 -3.23
N ARG A 6 -5.62 18.35 -2.99
CA ARG A 6 -6.84 18.19 -3.80
C ARG A 6 -8.16 18.17 -3.02
N ALA A 7 -8.16 18.13 -1.68
CA ALA A 7 -9.39 18.06 -0.85
C ALA A 7 -10.40 16.95 -1.27
N LEU A 8 -9.91 15.94 -2.01
CA LEU A 8 -10.75 14.93 -2.66
C LEU A 8 -11.17 13.78 -1.75
N ALA A 9 -10.40 13.53 -0.70
CA ALA A 9 -10.55 12.35 0.14
C ALA A 9 -10.62 12.72 1.62
N TYR A 10 -11.56 12.08 2.32
CA TYR A 10 -11.63 12.11 3.77
C TYR A 10 -10.50 11.29 4.40
N SER A 11 -10.07 10.22 3.73
CA SER A 11 -8.94 9.39 4.11
C SER A 11 -8.28 8.77 2.88
N ALA A 12 -6.95 8.69 2.90
CA ALA A 12 -6.17 7.94 1.92
C ALA A 12 -4.98 7.30 2.65
N TRP A 13 -4.73 6.03 2.38
CA TRP A 13 -3.58 5.31 2.90
C TRP A 13 -3.09 4.27 1.89
N ALA A 14 -1.82 3.89 2.01
CA ALA A 14 -1.24 2.80 1.25
C ALA A 14 -0.25 2.04 2.15
N HIS A 15 -0.13 0.74 1.91
CA HIS A 15 0.79 -0.12 2.62
C HIS A 15 1.34 -1.22 1.72
N PHE A 16 2.64 -1.48 1.83
CA PHE A 16 3.32 -2.56 1.12
C PHE A 16 3.44 -3.75 2.06
N PHE A 17 2.65 -4.79 1.78
CA PHE A 17 2.61 -6.02 2.57
C PHE A 17 3.66 -7.00 2.05
N THR A 18 4.51 -7.47 2.96
CA THR A 18 5.42 -8.59 2.71
C THR A 18 4.66 -9.91 2.79
N PRO A 19 5.07 -10.94 2.02
CA PRO A 19 4.41 -12.23 2.02
C PRO A 19 4.55 -12.94 3.38
N SER A 20 3.67 -13.92 3.60
CA SER A 20 3.75 -14.83 4.74
C SER A 20 4.53 -16.12 4.43
N ARG A 21 4.75 -16.41 3.14
CA ARG A 21 5.46 -17.60 2.66
C ARG A 21 6.36 -17.25 1.46
N PRO A 22 7.44 -17.99 1.21
CA PRO A 22 8.42 -17.66 0.18
C PRO A 22 7.86 -17.57 -1.24
N GLN A 23 6.85 -18.39 -1.56
CA GLN A 23 6.21 -18.43 -2.88
C GLN A 23 5.09 -17.39 -3.06
N ASP A 24 4.73 -16.66 -2.00
CA ASP A 24 3.66 -15.67 -2.08
C ASP A 24 4.22 -14.32 -2.55
N GLU A 25 3.37 -13.51 -3.18
CA GLU A 25 3.75 -12.20 -3.71
C GLU A 25 3.73 -11.11 -2.62
N ASN A 26 4.57 -10.08 -2.80
CA ASN A 26 4.37 -8.82 -2.08
C ASN A 26 3.18 -8.08 -2.69
N ILE A 27 2.39 -7.38 -1.87
CA ILE A 27 1.20 -6.67 -2.34
C ILE A 27 1.23 -5.23 -1.84
N LEU A 28 1.14 -4.27 -2.77
CA LEU A 28 0.82 -2.88 -2.46
C LEU A 28 -0.71 -2.74 -2.41
N VAL A 29 -1.25 -2.40 -1.25
CA VAL A 29 -2.68 -2.11 -1.09
C VAL A 29 -2.82 -0.64 -0.73
N GLY A 30 -3.74 0.03 -1.40
CA GLY A 30 -4.14 1.38 -1.08
C GLY A 30 -5.65 1.51 -1.01
N ALA A 31 -6.12 2.48 -0.23
CA ALA A 31 -7.53 2.81 -0.16
C ALA A 31 -7.72 4.32 -0.10
N ILE A 32 -8.81 4.77 -0.72
CA ILE A 32 -9.24 6.17 -0.74
C ILE A 32 -10.75 6.22 -0.50
N GLY A 33 -11.18 7.06 0.45
CA GLY A 33 -12.59 7.33 0.72
C GLY A 33 -13.01 8.70 0.18
N CYS A 34 -14.00 8.72 -0.73
CA CYS A 34 -14.53 9.95 -1.34
C CYS A 34 -16.06 9.89 -1.51
N GLN A 35 -16.66 11.01 -1.93
CA GLN A 35 -18.09 11.05 -2.29
C GLN A 35 -18.32 10.33 -3.63
N ALA A 36 -19.49 9.71 -3.81
CA ALA A 36 -19.77 8.86 -4.97
C ALA A 36 -19.63 9.60 -6.32
N ASP A 37 -20.04 10.87 -6.38
CA ASP A 37 -19.91 11.75 -7.54
C ASP A 37 -18.44 12.12 -7.87
N LYS A 38 -17.52 11.97 -6.91
CA LYS A 38 -16.08 12.23 -7.08
C LYS A 38 -15.26 10.98 -7.37
N THR A 39 -15.90 9.83 -7.58
CA THR A 39 -15.22 8.55 -7.77
C THR A 39 -14.21 8.58 -8.92
N ILE A 40 -14.57 9.18 -10.06
CA ILE A 40 -13.70 9.24 -11.25
C ILE A 40 -12.45 10.08 -10.96
N GLU A 41 -12.62 11.23 -10.32
CA GLU A 41 -11.51 12.10 -9.94
C GLU A 41 -10.59 11.43 -8.92
N ALA A 42 -11.16 10.74 -7.94
CA ALA A 42 -10.41 9.99 -6.94
C ALA A 42 -9.60 8.84 -7.56
N VAL A 43 -10.19 8.09 -8.50
CA VAL A 43 -9.52 7.01 -9.22
C VAL A 43 -8.34 7.56 -10.03
N ASN A 44 -8.56 8.60 -10.84
CA ASN A 44 -7.50 9.21 -11.65
C ASN A 44 -6.36 9.75 -10.79
N ALA A 45 -6.68 10.43 -9.69
CA ALA A 45 -5.67 10.95 -8.76
C ALA A 45 -4.86 9.82 -8.10
N PHE A 46 -5.47 8.66 -7.83
CA PHE A 46 -4.77 7.51 -7.26
C PHE A 46 -3.84 6.85 -8.27
N ILE A 47 -4.30 6.69 -9.52
CA ILE A 47 -3.47 6.18 -10.63
C ILE A 47 -2.27 7.10 -10.86
N GLU A 48 -2.51 8.41 -10.98
CA GLU A 48 -1.46 9.42 -11.15
C GLU A 48 -0.43 9.37 -10.02
N LEU A 49 -0.88 9.24 -8.76
CA LEU A 49 0.01 9.14 -7.61
C LEU A 49 0.89 7.89 -7.63
N LEU A 50 0.36 6.75 -8.11
CA LEU A 50 1.12 5.50 -8.21
C LEU A 50 2.06 5.50 -9.42
N ASP A 51 1.66 6.10 -10.53
CA ASP A 51 2.46 6.21 -11.76
C ASP A 51 3.59 7.24 -11.66
N ALA A 52 3.35 8.33 -10.92
CA ALA A 52 4.30 9.41 -10.69
C ALA A 52 4.33 9.83 -9.21
N MET A 53 4.84 8.95 -8.35
CA MET A 53 4.91 9.22 -6.91
C MET A 53 5.88 10.39 -6.60
N PRO A 54 5.42 11.46 -5.93
CA PRO A 54 6.29 12.58 -5.58
C PRO A 54 7.20 12.20 -4.42
N ILE A 55 8.47 11.97 -4.75
CA ILE A 55 9.53 11.71 -3.76
C ILE A 55 10.06 13.06 -3.27
N ASN A 56 9.88 13.32 -1.96
CA ASN A 56 10.25 14.57 -1.31
C ASN A 56 11.18 14.30 -0.12
N GLN A 57 12.26 15.06 -0.02
CA GLN A 57 13.29 14.88 1.03
C GLN A 57 12.72 15.00 2.44
N THR A 58 11.94 16.04 2.72
CA THR A 58 11.36 16.27 4.05
C THR A 58 10.41 15.13 4.47
N ARG A 59 9.61 14.61 3.53
CA ARG A 59 8.73 13.45 3.80
C ARG A 59 9.53 12.18 4.02
N TRP A 60 10.59 11.96 3.24
CA TRP A 60 11.51 10.85 3.43
C TRP A 60 12.16 10.89 4.82
N ASP A 61 12.77 12.02 5.20
CA ASP A 61 13.48 12.15 6.48
C ASP A 61 12.55 11.86 7.67
N SER A 62 11.32 12.38 7.60
CA SER A 62 10.28 12.14 8.61
C SER A 62 9.87 10.66 8.67
N ALA A 63 9.60 10.03 7.53
CA ALA A 63 9.22 8.62 7.48
C ALA A 63 10.35 7.69 7.93
N HIS A 64 11.59 7.97 7.49
CA HIS A 64 12.78 7.21 7.86
C HIS A 64 13.03 7.26 9.37
N ALA A 65 13.00 8.47 9.96
CA ALA A 65 13.13 8.64 11.40
C ALA A 65 12.00 7.93 12.17
N ALA A 66 10.76 8.00 11.69
CA ALA A 66 9.61 7.33 12.30
C ALA A 66 9.77 5.80 12.30
N ILE A 67 10.18 5.19 11.18
CA ILE A 67 10.38 3.74 11.11
C ILE A 67 11.53 3.31 12.03
N LEU A 68 12.67 4.03 12.03
CA LEU A 68 13.78 3.73 12.93
C LEU A 68 13.38 3.86 14.40
N SER A 69 12.55 4.85 14.74
CA SER A 69 12.00 5.01 16.08
C SER A 69 11.07 3.85 16.45
N ALA A 70 10.20 3.41 15.54
CA ALA A 70 9.30 2.28 15.76
C ALA A 70 10.07 0.98 16.06
N TYR A 71 11.16 0.71 15.35
CA TYR A 71 12.04 -0.44 15.64
C TYR A 71 12.63 -0.40 17.06
N ARG A 72 12.96 0.79 17.58
CA ARG A 72 13.54 0.96 18.93
C ARG A 72 12.50 0.89 20.05
N THR A 73 11.29 1.36 19.77
CA THR A 73 10.26 1.62 20.79
C THR A 73 9.19 0.54 20.85
N ASN A 74 9.10 -0.33 19.85
CA ASN A 74 8.07 -1.36 19.76
C ASN A 74 8.68 -2.78 19.71
N PRO A 75 9.25 -3.28 20.84
CA PRO A 75 9.71 -4.65 20.92
C PRO A 75 8.53 -5.63 20.82
N ILE A 76 8.82 -6.85 20.36
CA ILE A 76 7.81 -7.91 20.31
C ILE A 76 7.37 -8.26 21.73
N SER A 77 6.07 -8.15 21.98
CA SER A 77 5.49 -8.53 23.26
C SER A 77 5.63 -10.03 23.51
N SER A 78 5.78 -10.46 24.78
CA SER A 78 5.98 -11.87 25.11
C SER A 78 4.91 -12.82 24.54
N ARG A 79 3.66 -12.34 24.42
CA ARG A 79 2.55 -13.11 23.83
C ARG A 79 2.66 -13.26 22.31
N SER A 80 3.37 -12.36 21.64
CA SER A 80 3.56 -12.36 20.19
C SER A 80 4.81 -13.12 19.75
N ILE A 81 5.73 -13.44 20.67
CA ILE A 81 6.99 -14.14 20.35
C ILE A 81 6.76 -15.47 19.62
N PRO A 82 5.84 -16.36 20.05
CA PRO A 82 5.63 -17.63 19.35
C PRO A 82 5.15 -17.44 17.90
N GLY A 83 4.23 -16.50 17.67
CA GLY A 83 3.74 -16.18 16.33
C GLY A 83 4.83 -15.60 15.44
N PHE A 84 5.59 -14.64 15.96
CA PHE A 84 6.71 -14.07 15.21
C PHE A 84 7.78 -15.11 14.86
N ALA A 85 8.11 -16.00 15.79
CA ALA A 85 9.06 -17.09 15.55
C ALA A 85 8.55 -18.03 14.46
N TYR A 86 7.26 -18.36 14.46
CA TYR A 86 6.65 -19.12 13.39
C TYR A 86 6.73 -18.37 12.05
N ASP A 87 6.40 -17.08 12.00
CA ASP A 87 6.32 -16.30 10.77
C ASP A 87 7.65 -16.22 10.03
N PHE A 88 8.76 -15.91 10.72
CA PHE A 88 10.06 -15.82 10.02
C PHE A 88 10.58 -17.20 9.60
N ASN A 89 10.30 -18.25 10.37
CA ASN A 89 10.64 -19.62 9.98
C ASN A 89 9.82 -20.09 8.78
N ALA A 90 8.53 -19.74 8.72
CA ALA A 90 7.66 -20.03 7.58
C ALA A 90 8.14 -19.35 6.30
N LEU A 91 8.82 -18.20 6.43
CA LEU A 91 9.52 -17.50 5.36
C LEU A 91 10.90 -18.10 5.00
N GLY A 92 11.33 -19.18 5.68
CA GLY A 92 12.62 -19.82 5.45
C GLY A 92 13.81 -19.03 6.00
N LEU A 93 13.58 -18.08 6.91
CA LEU A 93 14.66 -17.32 7.55
C LEU A 93 15.21 -18.10 8.75
N GLU A 94 16.53 -18.20 8.85
CA GLU A 94 17.20 -18.97 9.91
C GLU A 94 17.17 -18.28 11.29
N GLN A 95 16.98 -16.96 11.30
CA GLN A 95 17.02 -16.14 12.51
C GLN A 95 16.09 -14.92 12.42
N ASP A 96 15.86 -14.28 13.56
CA ASP A 96 15.12 -13.02 13.64
C ASP A 96 15.72 -11.96 12.68
N PRO A 97 14.97 -11.53 11.66
CA PRO A 97 15.50 -10.62 10.65
C PRO A 97 15.54 -9.16 11.10
N ARG A 98 14.97 -8.81 12.27
CA ARG A 98 14.76 -7.41 12.68
C ARG A 98 16.08 -6.64 12.83
N SER A 99 17.12 -7.27 13.38
CA SER A 99 18.43 -6.62 13.53
C SER A 99 19.03 -6.26 12.16
N ASN A 100 19.08 -7.23 11.24
CA ASN A 100 19.62 -7.01 9.90
C ASN A 100 18.81 -5.97 9.10
N ARG A 101 17.48 -6.01 9.23
CA ARG A 101 16.57 -5.03 8.61
C ARG A 101 16.81 -3.63 9.17
N TYR A 102 16.99 -3.52 10.49
CA TYR A 102 17.28 -2.26 11.16
C TYR A 102 18.60 -1.65 10.67
N ASP A 103 19.68 -2.43 10.65
CA ASP A 103 21.00 -1.98 10.20
C ASP A 103 20.99 -1.56 8.72
N SER A 104 20.22 -2.28 7.90
CA SER A 104 20.02 -1.94 6.48
C SER A 104 19.25 -0.63 6.34
N LEU A 105 18.18 -0.46 7.13
CA LEU A 105 17.36 0.75 7.10
C LEU A 105 18.13 1.98 7.58
N GLN A 106 19.00 1.86 8.58
CA GLN A 106 19.85 2.97 9.03
C GLN A 106 20.73 3.55 7.92
N LYS A 107 21.16 2.70 6.97
CA LYS A 107 22.00 3.09 5.84
C LYS A 107 21.20 3.47 4.59
N ALA A 108 19.88 3.25 4.60
CA ALA A 108 19.02 3.58 3.48
C ALA A 108 18.92 5.10 3.32
N ASP A 109 18.90 5.53 2.06
CA ASP A 109 18.75 6.91 1.63
C ASP A 109 17.50 7.07 0.76
N ILE A 110 17.19 8.31 0.38
CA ILE A 110 16.04 8.61 -0.47
C ILE A 110 16.15 7.93 -1.85
N ASP A 111 17.37 7.69 -2.34
CA ASP A 111 17.58 6.98 -3.59
C ASP A 111 17.26 5.49 -3.47
N SER A 112 17.37 4.90 -2.27
CA SER A 112 16.91 3.54 -1.99
C SER A 112 15.40 3.44 -2.12
N LEU A 113 14.65 4.44 -1.65
CA LEU A 113 13.21 4.54 -1.88
C LEU A 113 12.89 4.70 -3.38
N ARG A 114 13.64 5.55 -4.09
CA ARG A 114 13.45 5.77 -5.53
C ARG A 114 13.64 4.48 -6.32
N ARG A 115 14.75 3.78 -6.10
CA ARG A 115 15.03 2.48 -6.74
C ARG A 115 13.96 1.44 -6.43
N PHE A 116 13.50 1.37 -5.17
CA PHE A 116 12.42 0.46 -4.79
C PHE A 116 11.12 0.79 -5.54
N TYR A 117 10.75 2.06 -5.60
CA TYR A 117 9.56 2.53 -6.31
C TYR A 117 9.61 2.19 -7.81
N GLU A 118 10.70 2.57 -8.49
CA GLU A 118 10.89 2.35 -9.93
C GLU A 118 10.92 0.86 -10.30
N LYS A 119 11.37 0.00 -9.39
CA LYS A 119 11.49 -1.44 -9.65
C LYS A 119 10.25 -2.24 -9.26
N GLU A 120 9.70 -1.97 -8.08
CA GLU A 120 8.71 -2.85 -7.45
C GLU A 120 7.28 -2.30 -7.51
N ILE A 121 7.10 -0.97 -7.67
CA ILE A 121 5.77 -0.33 -7.65
C ILE A 121 5.38 0.19 -9.03
N GLN A 122 6.16 1.12 -9.60
CA GLN A 122 5.81 1.82 -10.85
C GLN A 122 5.46 0.90 -12.03
N PRO A 123 6.19 -0.20 -12.31
CA PRO A 123 5.90 -1.04 -13.47
C PRO A 123 4.71 -1.98 -13.27
N LYS A 124 4.11 -2.03 -12.07
CA LYS A 124 3.05 -2.99 -11.77
C LYS A 124 1.69 -2.48 -12.21
N SER A 125 0.91 -3.35 -12.83
CA SER A 125 -0.51 -3.07 -13.11
C SER A 125 -1.31 -2.99 -11.82
N ILE A 126 -2.28 -2.08 -11.79
CA ILE A 126 -3.11 -1.83 -10.60
C ILE A 126 -4.47 -2.49 -10.79
N LEU A 127 -4.93 -3.23 -9.78
CA LEU A 127 -6.31 -3.68 -9.67
C LEU A 127 -7.10 -2.66 -8.84
N LEU A 128 -8.18 -2.13 -9.40
CA LEU A 128 -9.06 -1.19 -8.72
C LEU A 128 -10.39 -1.86 -8.36
N SER A 129 -10.70 -1.86 -7.06
CA SER A 129 -11.98 -2.32 -6.53
C SER A 129 -12.75 -1.12 -5.98
N ILE A 130 -13.90 -0.82 -6.59
CA ILE A 130 -14.74 0.32 -6.23
C ILE A 130 -16.02 -0.19 -5.60
N VAL A 131 -16.37 0.32 -4.42
CA VAL A 131 -17.62 0.01 -3.73
C VAL A 131 -18.41 1.30 -3.56
N GLY A 132 -19.60 1.37 -4.15
CA GLY A 132 -20.45 2.56 -4.10
C GLY A 132 -21.77 2.39 -4.83
N ASP A 133 -22.62 3.43 -4.77
CA ASP A 133 -23.88 3.49 -5.52
C ASP A 133 -23.59 3.69 -7.00
N SER A 134 -23.76 2.63 -7.81
CA SER A 134 -23.49 2.66 -9.25
C SER A 134 -24.33 3.66 -10.02
N LYS A 135 -25.48 4.11 -9.48
CA LYS A 135 -26.29 5.16 -10.10
C LYS A 135 -25.66 6.55 -9.99
N LYS A 136 -24.69 6.72 -9.09
CA LYS A 136 -23.98 7.99 -8.84
C LYS A 136 -22.56 8.00 -9.38
N ILE A 137 -22.12 6.91 -9.99
CA ILE A 137 -20.78 6.74 -10.54
C ILE A 137 -20.90 6.65 -12.06
N ASP A 138 -20.09 7.44 -12.78
CA ASP A 138 -20.05 7.34 -14.23
C ASP A 138 -19.29 6.09 -14.69
N LEU A 139 -20.03 5.01 -14.94
CA LEU A 139 -19.46 3.74 -15.38
C LEU A 139 -18.85 3.82 -16.79
N ASN A 140 -19.25 4.79 -17.62
CA ASN A 140 -18.68 4.94 -18.96
C ASN A 140 -17.28 5.56 -18.87
N GLU A 141 -17.07 6.52 -17.97
CA GLU A 141 -15.73 7.05 -17.70
C GLU A 141 -14.81 5.97 -17.11
N LEU A 142 -15.30 5.11 -16.20
CA LEU A 142 -14.50 3.99 -15.68
C LEU A 142 -14.05 3.02 -16.79
N LYS A 143 -14.92 2.71 -17.75
CA LYS A 143 -14.57 1.84 -18.89
C LYS A 143 -13.49 2.43 -19.80
N ARG A 144 -13.26 3.75 -19.78
CA ARG A 144 -12.15 4.38 -20.50
C ARG A 144 -10.82 4.18 -19.80
N ILE A 145 -10.82 4.02 -18.48
CA ILE A 145 -9.62 3.79 -17.68
C ILE A 145 -9.15 2.34 -17.84
N GLY A 146 -10.07 1.37 -17.90
CA GLY A 146 -9.72 -0.04 -18.06
C GLY A 146 -10.94 -0.97 -18.14
N PRO A 147 -10.71 -2.30 -18.24
CA PRO A 147 -11.80 -3.27 -18.28
C PRO A 147 -12.63 -3.22 -16.98
N LEU A 148 -13.93 -2.96 -17.12
CA LEU A 148 -14.86 -2.91 -16.00
C LEU A 148 -15.61 -4.24 -15.86
N THR A 149 -15.52 -4.84 -14.68
CA THR A 149 -16.36 -6.00 -14.29
C THR A 149 -17.29 -5.58 -13.16
N GLU A 150 -18.59 -5.57 -13.42
CA GLU A 150 -19.59 -5.35 -12.37
C GLU A 150 -19.84 -6.65 -11.60
N VAL A 151 -19.68 -6.59 -10.28
CA VAL A 151 -19.89 -7.73 -9.38
C VAL A 151 -21.11 -7.46 -8.52
N LYS A 152 -22.08 -8.38 -8.54
CA LYS A 152 -23.29 -8.28 -7.71
C LYS A 152 -23.06 -8.91 -6.33
N PRO A 153 -23.68 -8.40 -5.25
CA PRO A 153 -23.54 -8.97 -3.91
C PRO A 153 -23.83 -10.48 -3.85
N GLU A 154 -24.80 -10.97 -4.62
CA GLU A 154 -25.18 -12.38 -4.64
C GLU A 154 -24.08 -13.29 -5.22
N GLN A 155 -23.16 -12.73 -6.01
CA GLN A 155 -22.01 -13.45 -6.54
C GLN A 155 -20.87 -13.56 -5.52
N LEU A 156 -20.76 -12.58 -4.61
CA LEU A 156 -19.73 -12.51 -3.58
C LEU A 156 -20.09 -13.36 -2.36
N PHE A 157 -21.37 -13.33 -1.97
CA PHE A 157 -21.87 -14.02 -0.78
C PHE A 157 -22.72 -15.21 -1.20
N LYS A 158 -22.12 -16.19 -1.89
CA LYS A 158 -22.75 -17.50 -2.07
C LYS A 158 -22.77 -18.22 -0.71
N ARG A 159 -23.90 -18.12 -0.01
CA ARG A 159 -24.30 -19.08 1.02
C ARG A 159 -25.20 -20.13 0.42
#